data_AF-K1SNJ8-F1
#
_entry.id   AF-K1SNJ8-F1
#
_cell.length_a   1.000
_cell.length_b   1.000
_cell.length_c   1.000
_cell.angle_alpha   90.00
_cell.angle_beta   90.00
_cell.angle_gamma   90.00
#
_symmetry.space_group_name_H-M   'P 1'
#
loop_
_entity.id
_entity.type
_entity.pdbx_description
1 polymer ?
#
loop_
_entity_poly.entity_id
_entity_poly.type
_entity_poly.pdbx_seq_one_letter_code
_entity_poly.pdbx_strand_id
1 'polypeptide(L)'
;AHKSYVLKHQGVVYHFYCAVNHAGQRGIAVATSVPMGRSQVSFPTLEKKGKRQIMSLNQDWQVSFGKTSEDSITKKMGTFRVNVPNNLDDYYGYRQLKHGNLHGTATYEKHFSVHKQTGKRYFLQLEGVGTFATVKVNRKSYPKELVGRTSFMLDISDALREGDNTLNIKVEHPAMQTNNPWPCG
;
A
#
# COMPACT_ATOMS: atom_id res chain seq x y z
N ALA A 1 14.40 20.00 8.44
CA ALA A 1 15.17 20.96 9.25
C ALA A 1 14.55 22.35 9.11
N HIS A 2 14.09 22.96 10.21
CA HIS A 2 13.70 24.36 10.27
C HIS A 2 14.97 25.19 10.45
N LYS A 3 15.41 25.93 9.42
CA LYS A 3 16.48 26.92 9.59
C LYS A 3 15.84 28.30 9.46
N SER A 4 15.64 28.98 10.59
CA SER A 4 15.29 30.39 10.57
C SER A 4 16.49 31.21 10.09
N TYR A 5 16.21 32.42 9.61
CA TYR A 5 17.24 33.37 9.19
C TYR A 5 16.94 34.75 9.77
N VAL A 6 17.98 35.47 10.18
CA VAL A 6 17.86 36.82 10.74
C VAL A 6 18.61 37.79 9.85
N LEU A 7 17.95 38.89 9.46
CA LEU A 7 18.52 39.96 8.63
C LEU A 7 18.33 41.30 9.34
N LYS A 8 19.37 42.13 9.40
CA LYS A 8 19.24 43.54 9.83
C LYS A 8 19.32 44.44 8.60
N HIS A 9 18.30 45.26 8.39
CA HIS A 9 18.26 46.22 7.28
C HIS A 9 17.62 47.53 7.75
N GLN A 10 18.26 48.67 7.44
CA GLN A 10 17.78 50.01 7.81
C GLN A 10 17.38 50.14 9.29
N GLY A 11 18.16 49.54 10.19
CA GLY A 11 17.92 49.60 11.63
C GLY A 11 16.85 48.63 12.17
N VAL A 12 16.13 47.91 11.30
CA VAL A 12 15.12 46.91 11.69
C VAL A 12 15.70 45.51 11.58
N VAL A 13 15.39 44.65 12.56
CA VAL A 13 15.71 43.22 12.53
C VAL A 13 14.51 42.44 12.02
N TYR A 14 14.72 41.60 11.02
CA TYR A 14 13.76 40.69 10.41
C TYR A 14 14.13 39.25 10.74
N HIS A 15 13.21 38.52 11.35
CA HIS A 15 13.36 37.10 11.65
C HIS A 15 12.42 36.29 10.75
N PHE A 16 13.00 35.58 9.78
CA PHE A 16 12.28 34.71 8.85
C PHE A 16 12.23 33.28 9.39
N TYR A 17 11.06 32.67 9.35
CA TYR A 17 10.87 31.29 9.79
C TYR A 17 9.80 30.58 8.96
N CYS A 18 9.90 29.25 8.89
CA CYS A 18 8.87 28.42 8.29
C CYS A 18 7.60 28.48 9.15
N ALA A 19 6.51 28.92 8.56
CA ALA A 19 5.20 28.95 9.20
C ALA A 19 4.30 27.84 8.64
N VAL A 20 3.45 27.31 9.50
CA VAL A 20 2.46 26.28 9.18
C VAL A 20 1.11 26.73 9.71
N ASN A 21 0.04 26.45 8.97
CA ASN A 21 -1.33 26.73 9.39
C ASN A 21 -2.13 25.43 9.49
N HIS A 22 -2.61 24.93 8.36
CA HIS A 22 -3.23 23.60 8.25
C HIS A 22 -2.34 22.62 7.46
N ALA A 23 -2.73 21.33 7.44
CA ALA A 23 -1.99 20.30 6.71
C ALA A 23 -1.82 20.67 5.22
N GLY A 24 -0.56 20.78 4.77
CA GLY A 24 -0.21 21.17 3.40
C GLY A 24 -0.08 22.67 3.16
N GLN A 25 -0.47 23.52 4.12
CA GLN A 25 -0.23 24.96 4.07
C GLN A 25 1.09 25.30 4.77
N ARG A 26 2.10 25.60 3.96
CA ARG A 26 3.42 26.07 4.43
C ARG A 26 3.72 27.42 3.80
N GLY A 27 4.40 28.27 4.55
CA GLY A 27 4.82 29.59 4.08
C GLY A 27 6.05 30.07 4.82
N ILE A 28 6.56 31.24 4.42
CA ILE A 28 7.57 31.98 5.16
C ILE A 28 6.86 33.07 5.94
N ALA A 29 7.03 33.08 7.26
CA ALA A 29 6.62 34.19 8.10
C ALA A 29 7.84 35.06 8.43
N VAL A 30 7.57 36.33 8.71
CA VAL A 30 8.56 37.31 9.14
C VAL A 30 8.05 38.01 10.40
N ALA A 31 8.93 38.12 11.39
CA ALA A 31 8.73 38.98 12.55
C ALA A 31 9.74 40.12 12.51
N THR A 32 9.32 41.32 12.91
CA THR A 32 10.15 42.53 12.89
C THR A 32 10.39 43.04 14.31
N SER A 33 11.56 43.64 14.55
CA SER A 33 11.91 44.23 15.86
C SER A 33 11.11 45.48 16.23
N VAL A 34 10.37 46.05 15.28
CA VAL A 34 9.45 47.18 15.47
C VAL A 34 8.09 46.85 14.85
N PRO A 35 6.97 47.44 15.30
CA PRO A 35 5.67 47.23 14.67
C PRO A 35 5.66 47.75 13.24
N MET A 36 5.43 46.87 12.25
CA MET A 36 5.35 47.23 10.83
C MET A 36 4.00 46.85 10.18
N GLY A 37 2.97 46.64 11.01
CA GLY A 37 1.64 46.23 10.57
C GLY A 37 1.46 44.73 10.41
N ARG A 38 0.39 44.33 9.73
CA ARG A 38 0.05 42.92 9.45
C ARG A 38 0.36 42.59 8.00
N SER A 39 0.80 41.35 7.77
CA SER A 39 1.01 40.82 6.42
C SER A 39 -0.27 40.94 5.58
N GLN A 40 -0.15 41.44 4.36
CA GLN A 40 -1.23 41.39 3.35
C GLN A 40 -1.30 40.02 2.66
N VAL A 41 -0.26 39.20 2.81
CA VAL A 41 -0.19 37.85 2.24
C VAL A 41 -0.72 36.85 3.28
N SER A 42 -1.66 36.01 2.86
CA SER A 42 -2.17 34.89 3.65
C SER A 42 -1.50 33.58 3.23
N PHE A 43 -1.67 32.52 4.02
CA PHE A 43 -1.33 31.17 3.56
C PHE A 43 -2.04 30.88 2.23
N PRO A 44 -1.43 30.07 1.33
CA PRO A 44 -2.09 29.63 0.12
C PRO A 44 -3.40 28.93 0.48
N THR A 45 -4.40 28.98 -0.41
CA THR A 45 -5.65 28.25 -0.22
C THR A 45 -5.36 26.78 0.07
N LEU A 46 -6.15 26.18 0.96
CA LEU A 46 -6.05 24.75 1.24
C LEU A 46 -6.11 23.99 -0.09
N GLU A 47 -5.11 23.15 -0.37
CA GLU A 47 -5.30 22.16 -1.41
C GLU A 47 -6.52 21.33 -1.01
N LYS A 48 -7.59 21.34 -1.83
CA LYS A 48 -8.72 20.44 -1.63
C LYS A 48 -8.16 19.02 -1.64
N LYS A 49 -8.03 18.40 -0.46
CA LYS A 49 -7.64 17.00 -0.29
C LYS A 49 -8.73 16.12 -0.89
N GLY A 50 -8.60 15.88 -2.20
CA GLY A 50 -9.45 14.99 -2.99
C GLY A 50 -8.66 14.33 -4.11
N LYS A 51 -7.32 14.25 -4.00
CA LYS A 51 -6.47 13.71 -5.06
C LYS A 51 -6.49 12.17 -5.11
N ARG A 52 -6.64 11.49 -3.97
CA ARG A 52 -6.63 10.03 -3.86
C ARG A 52 -7.87 9.54 -3.12
N GLN A 53 -8.65 8.69 -3.80
CA GLN A 53 -9.72 7.90 -3.19
C GLN A 53 -9.15 6.51 -2.83
N ILE A 54 -9.63 5.94 -1.74
CA ILE A 54 -9.25 4.60 -1.29
C ILE A 54 -10.50 3.73 -1.32
N MET A 55 -10.39 2.59 -1.98
CA MET A 55 -11.40 1.55 -1.97
C MET A 55 -10.76 0.33 -1.31
N SER A 56 -11.30 -0.08 -0.16
CA SER A 56 -10.85 -1.31 0.48
C SER A 56 -11.35 -2.50 -0.33
N LEU A 57 -10.47 -3.47 -0.55
CA LEU A 57 -10.82 -4.75 -1.16
C LEU A 57 -10.88 -5.86 -0.12
N ASN A 58 -10.86 -5.57 1.18
CA ASN A 58 -10.47 -6.55 2.20
C ASN A 58 -11.46 -7.69 2.45
N GLN A 59 -12.73 -7.50 2.12
CA GLN A 59 -13.78 -8.46 2.44
C GLN A 59 -13.98 -9.48 1.32
N ASP A 60 -14.53 -10.65 1.62
CA ASP A 60 -15.10 -11.61 0.66
C ASP A 60 -14.19 -12.00 -0.50
N TRP A 61 -12.95 -12.37 -0.21
CA TRP A 61 -12.05 -12.98 -1.19
C TRP A 61 -12.38 -14.45 -1.36
N GLN A 62 -12.44 -14.92 -2.61
CA GLN A 62 -12.49 -16.33 -2.91
C GLN A 62 -11.06 -16.88 -2.98
N VAL A 63 -10.78 -17.98 -2.29
CA VAL A 63 -9.45 -18.57 -2.19
C VAL A 63 -9.49 -20.02 -2.61
N SER A 64 -8.48 -20.44 -3.36
CA SER A 64 -8.24 -21.85 -3.70
C SER A 64 -6.75 -22.17 -3.57
N PHE A 65 -6.44 -23.37 -3.08
CA PHE A 65 -5.07 -23.85 -3.03
C PHE A 65 -4.64 -24.39 -4.41
N GLY A 66 -3.40 -24.07 -4.79
CA GLY A 66 -2.70 -24.74 -5.88
C GLY A 66 -1.91 -25.93 -5.34
N LYS A 67 -0.67 -26.10 -5.81
CA LYS A 67 0.23 -27.13 -5.25
C LYS A 67 0.76 -26.70 -3.88
N THR A 68 0.72 -27.61 -2.92
CA THR A 68 1.17 -27.41 -1.55
C THR A 68 1.97 -28.61 -1.03
N SER A 69 2.64 -28.43 0.09
CA SER A 69 3.32 -29.49 0.85
C SER A 69 2.33 -30.46 1.50
N GLU A 70 1.08 -30.03 1.72
CA GLU A 70 0.01 -30.80 2.37
C GLU A 70 -1.19 -31.03 1.43
N ASP A 71 -0.91 -31.41 0.17
CA ASP A 71 -1.89 -31.59 -0.91
C ASP A 71 -3.08 -32.50 -0.53
N SER A 72 -2.84 -33.52 0.31
CA SER A 72 -3.87 -34.46 0.78
C SER A 72 -4.98 -33.78 1.59
N ILE A 73 -4.67 -32.65 2.22
CA ILE A 73 -5.59 -31.83 3.02
C ILE A 73 -6.12 -30.69 2.14
N THR A 74 -5.21 -29.91 1.54
CA THR A 74 -5.57 -28.67 0.83
C THR A 74 -6.43 -28.91 -0.40
N LYS A 75 -6.26 -30.04 -1.13
CA LYS A 75 -7.14 -30.40 -2.26
C LYS A 75 -8.58 -30.66 -1.85
N LYS A 76 -8.81 -31.13 -0.62
CA LYS A 76 -10.17 -31.41 -0.10
C LYS A 76 -10.91 -30.13 0.30
N MET A 77 -10.19 -29.05 0.58
CA MET A 77 -10.80 -27.76 0.97
C MET A 77 -11.50 -27.07 -0.19
N GLY A 78 -11.11 -27.38 -1.44
CA GLY A 78 -11.65 -26.74 -2.63
C GLY A 78 -11.53 -25.22 -2.57
N THR A 79 -12.64 -24.54 -2.84
CA THR A 79 -12.72 -23.08 -2.87
C THR A 79 -13.51 -22.59 -1.66
N PHE A 80 -12.95 -21.63 -0.92
CA PHE A 80 -13.55 -21.05 0.28
C PHE A 80 -13.43 -19.51 0.28
N ARG A 81 -14.05 -18.85 1.25
CA ARG A 81 -14.01 -17.38 1.38
C ARG A 81 -13.24 -16.93 2.61
N VAL A 82 -12.49 -15.85 2.47
CA VAL A 82 -11.76 -15.20 3.57
C VAL A 82 -11.89 -13.68 3.49
N ASN A 83 -11.69 -13.03 4.63
CA ASN A 83 -11.43 -11.59 4.71
C ASN A 83 -9.94 -11.39 4.98
N VAL A 84 -9.30 -10.44 4.29
CA VAL A 84 -7.90 -10.08 4.55
C VAL A 84 -7.81 -8.92 5.56
N PRO A 85 -6.77 -8.85 6.41
CA PRO A 85 -5.62 -9.76 6.48
C PRO A 85 -6.00 -11.15 6.98
N ASN A 86 -5.43 -12.19 6.36
CA ASN A 86 -5.64 -13.59 6.71
C ASN A 86 -4.31 -14.35 6.61
N ASN A 87 -4.23 -15.46 7.34
CA ASN A 87 -3.17 -16.46 7.20
C ASN A 87 -3.82 -17.79 6.84
N LEU A 88 -3.35 -18.43 5.76
CA LEU A 88 -3.81 -19.76 5.33
C LEU A 88 -3.02 -20.89 6.00
N ASP A 89 -1.88 -20.56 6.60
CA ASP A 89 -1.14 -21.46 7.47
C ASP A 89 -1.79 -21.44 8.87
N ASP A 90 -2.98 -22.02 8.93
CA ASP A 90 -3.69 -22.24 10.19
C ASP A 90 -2.99 -23.38 10.93
N TYR A 91 -2.06 -23.01 11.80
CA TYR A 91 -1.68 -23.78 12.98
C TYR A 91 -0.70 -24.95 12.78
N TYR A 92 0.45 -24.71 12.15
CA TYR A 92 1.60 -25.63 12.22
C TYR A 92 2.72 -25.22 13.18
N GLY A 93 2.76 -23.96 13.63
CA GLY A 93 3.74 -23.48 14.61
C GLY A 93 3.69 -24.19 15.97
N TYR A 94 2.54 -24.75 16.36
CA TYR A 94 2.40 -25.53 17.59
C TYR A 94 3.13 -26.88 17.55
N ARG A 95 3.38 -27.45 16.36
CA ARG A 95 3.97 -28.79 16.21
C ARG A 95 5.46 -28.84 16.53
N GLN A 96 6.13 -27.69 16.76
CA GLN A 96 7.58 -27.57 16.98
C GLN A 96 8.44 -28.30 15.94
N LEU A 97 7.91 -28.50 14.74
CA LEU A 97 8.67 -29.11 13.64
C LEU A 97 9.61 -28.06 13.06
N LYS A 98 10.88 -28.43 12.82
CA LYS A 98 11.76 -27.67 11.94
C LYS A 98 11.08 -27.66 10.56
N HIS A 99 10.74 -26.48 10.03
CA HIS A 99 10.07 -26.30 8.74
C HIS A 99 8.60 -26.77 8.69
N GLY A 100 7.83 -26.51 9.75
CA GLY A 100 6.42 -26.90 9.84
C GLY A 100 5.44 -26.08 8.97
N ASN A 101 5.86 -24.97 8.37
CA ASN A 101 4.94 -24.06 7.68
C ASN A 101 4.32 -24.69 6.42
N LEU A 102 3.10 -24.28 6.10
CA LEU A 102 2.45 -24.66 4.85
C LEU A 102 3.15 -24.00 3.66
N HIS A 103 4.01 -24.77 2.98
CA HIS A 103 4.64 -24.34 1.74
C HIS A 103 3.76 -24.65 0.53
N GLY A 104 3.69 -23.74 -0.43
CA GLY A 104 2.90 -23.94 -1.63
C GLY A 104 2.43 -22.66 -2.29
N THR A 105 1.31 -22.79 -3.01
CA THR A 105 0.66 -21.70 -3.73
C THR A 105 -0.82 -21.64 -3.39
N ALA A 106 -1.38 -20.43 -3.34
CA ALA A 106 -2.82 -20.19 -3.26
C ALA A 106 -3.20 -19.04 -4.19
N THR A 107 -4.40 -19.07 -4.74
CA THR A 107 -4.95 -18.00 -5.58
C THR A 107 -6.09 -17.32 -4.84
N TYR A 108 -5.96 -16.00 -4.69
CA TYR A 108 -6.98 -15.12 -4.16
C TYR A 108 -7.70 -14.43 -5.33
N GLU A 109 -9.00 -14.58 -5.42
CA GLU A 109 -9.85 -13.96 -6.43
C GLU A 109 -10.83 -12.97 -5.80
N LYS A 110 -10.95 -11.80 -6.42
CA LYS A 110 -11.87 -10.74 -6.04
C LYS A 110 -12.57 -10.16 -7.25
N HIS A 111 -13.89 -10.08 -7.18
CA HIS A 111 -14.69 -9.24 -8.06
C HIS A 111 -14.98 -7.89 -7.40
N PHE A 112 -14.87 -6.81 -8.16
CA PHE A 112 -15.14 -5.46 -7.69
C PHE A 112 -15.52 -4.56 -8.88
N SER A 113 -16.28 -3.50 -8.59
CA SER A 113 -16.72 -2.54 -9.61
C SER A 113 -15.99 -1.21 -9.43
N VAL A 114 -15.65 -0.55 -10.54
CA VAL A 114 -14.93 0.72 -10.55
C VAL A 114 -15.63 1.72 -11.46
N HIS A 115 -15.88 2.93 -10.95
CA HIS A 115 -16.23 4.09 -11.76
C HIS A 115 -14.98 4.90 -12.09
N LYS A 116 -14.52 4.80 -13.34
CA LYS A 116 -13.30 5.47 -13.80
C LYS A 116 -13.55 6.96 -13.99
N GLN A 117 -12.71 7.75 -13.34
CA GLN A 117 -12.58 9.19 -13.54
C GLN A 117 -11.53 9.50 -14.61
N THR A 118 -11.87 10.40 -15.53
CA THR A 118 -10.98 10.91 -16.57
C THR A 118 -9.72 11.55 -15.96
N GLY A 119 -8.55 11.22 -16.51
CA GLY A 119 -7.26 11.77 -16.07
C GLY A 119 -6.75 11.23 -14.73
N LYS A 120 -7.35 10.17 -14.16
CA LYS A 120 -6.88 9.53 -12.93
C LYS A 120 -6.11 8.23 -13.20
N ARG A 121 -5.20 7.90 -12.29
CA ARG A 121 -4.46 6.62 -12.24
C ARG A 121 -4.93 5.81 -11.04
N TYR A 122 -4.88 4.50 -11.21
CA TYR A 122 -5.39 3.51 -10.26
C TYR A 122 -4.25 2.60 -9.85
N PHE A 123 -4.07 2.46 -8.55
CA PHE A 123 -2.99 1.66 -7.99
C PHE A 123 -3.58 0.57 -7.10
N LEU A 124 -3.13 -0.67 -7.29
CA LEU A 124 -3.32 -1.74 -6.32
C LEU A 124 -2.20 -1.64 -5.30
N GLN A 125 -2.57 -1.61 -4.02
CA GLN A 125 -1.62 -1.64 -2.92
C GLN A 125 -1.80 -2.95 -2.14
N LEU A 126 -0.71 -3.69 -1.97
CA LEU A 126 -0.62 -4.85 -1.09
C LEU A 126 0.28 -4.46 0.08
N GLU A 127 -0.21 -4.60 1.31
CA GLU A 127 0.55 -4.20 2.50
C GLU A 127 1.55 -5.29 2.97
N GLY A 128 1.35 -6.52 2.51
CA GLY A 128 2.26 -7.65 2.71
C GLY A 128 1.70 -8.91 2.06
N VAL A 129 2.57 -9.79 1.59
CA VAL A 129 2.23 -11.11 1.04
C VAL A 129 3.35 -12.09 1.38
N GLY A 130 3.03 -13.19 2.07
CA GLY A 130 3.96 -14.27 2.35
C GLY A 130 4.02 -15.28 1.19
N THR A 131 5.00 -15.28 0.28
CA THR A 131 6.17 -14.38 0.18
C THR A 131 6.21 -13.64 -1.16
N PHE A 132 5.74 -14.29 -2.23
CA PHE A 132 5.69 -13.73 -3.58
C PHE A 132 4.25 -13.53 -4.02
N ALA A 133 4.02 -12.50 -4.84
CA ALA A 133 2.73 -12.23 -5.45
C ALA A 133 2.88 -12.17 -6.98
N THR A 134 1.94 -12.79 -7.70
CA THR A 134 1.72 -12.53 -9.13
C THR A 134 0.31 -11.99 -9.28
N VAL A 135 0.21 -10.72 -9.68
CA VAL A 135 -1.08 -10.03 -9.84
C VAL A 135 -1.58 -10.18 -11.28
N LYS A 136 -2.87 -10.47 -11.42
CA LYS A 136 -3.59 -10.44 -12.69
C LYS A 136 -4.87 -9.63 -12.52
N VAL A 137 -5.05 -8.61 -13.35
CA VAL A 137 -6.26 -7.79 -13.39
C VAL A 137 -6.91 -7.99 -14.76
N ASN A 138 -8.14 -8.52 -14.75
CA ASN A 138 -8.86 -8.93 -15.95
C ASN A 138 -7.99 -9.85 -16.83
N ARG A 139 -7.59 -9.36 -18.02
CA ARG A 139 -6.76 -10.10 -18.99
C ARG A 139 -5.26 -9.83 -18.84
N LYS A 140 -4.83 -8.81 -18.08
CA LYS A 140 -3.43 -8.42 -17.95
C LYS A 140 -2.78 -9.08 -16.73
N SER A 141 -1.70 -9.82 -16.96
CA SER A 141 -0.86 -10.38 -15.90
C SER A 141 0.37 -9.50 -15.72
N TYR A 142 0.81 -9.37 -14.48
CA TYR A 142 2.03 -8.65 -14.11
C TYR A 142 3.13 -9.65 -13.72
N PRO A 143 4.40 -9.21 -13.69
CA PRO A 143 5.51 -10.05 -13.22
C PRO A 143 5.30 -10.54 -11.78
N LYS A 144 6.00 -11.62 -11.44
CA LYS A 144 6.08 -12.14 -10.08
C LYS A 144 6.99 -11.23 -9.25
N GLU A 145 6.50 -10.80 -8.09
CA GLU A 145 7.19 -9.86 -7.21
C GLU A 145 7.44 -10.46 -5.82
N LEU A 146 8.61 -10.17 -5.26
CA LEU A 146 8.92 -10.45 -3.86
C LEU A 146 8.32 -9.33 -3.00
N VAL A 147 7.22 -9.63 -2.31
CA VAL A 147 6.54 -8.66 -1.44
C VAL A 147 6.95 -8.92 0.02
N GLY A 148 6.78 -10.16 0.49
CA GLY A 148 7.11 -10.52 1.87
C GLY A 148 6.41 -9.62 2.88
N ARG A 149 7.22 -9.00 3.75
CA ARG A 149 6.79 -8.09 4.82
C ARG A 149 6.83 -6.61 4.44
N THR A 150 6.91 -6.29 3.15
CA THR A 150 6.94 -4.90 2.67
C THR A 150 5.67 -4.56 1.90
N SER A 151 5.41 -3.25 1.74
CA SER A 151 4.31 -2.77 0.91
C SER A 151 4.70 -2.79 -0.57
N PHE A 152 3.81 -3.30 -1.41
CA PHE A 152 3.92 -3.30 -2.87
C PHE A 152 2.81 -2.45 -3.49
N MET A 153 3.17 -1.58 -4.43
CA MET A 153 2.22 -0.73 -5.15
C MET A 153 2.37 -0.93 -6.64
N LEU A 154 1.27 -1.22 -7.32
CA LEU A 154 1.23 -1.55 -8.73
C LEU A 154 0.24 -0.66 -9.47
N ASP A 155 0.67 -0.06 -10.59
CA ASP A 155 -0.26 0.65 -11.46
C ASP A 155 -1.09 -0.32 -12.31
N ILE A 156 -2.41 -0.26 -12.12
CA ILE A 156 -3.40 -1.10 -12.80
C ILE A 156 -4.33 -0.31 -13.73
N SER A 157 -4.00 0.95 -14.02
CA SER A 157 -4.84 1.88 -14.80
C SER A 157 -5.25 1.33 -16.16
N ASP A 158 -4.31 0.71 -16.87
CA ASP A 158 -4.52 0.13 -18.21
C ASP A 158 -5.27 -1.22 -18.16
N ALA A 159 -5.19 -1.93 -17.04
CA ALA A 159 -5.83 -3.23 -16.89
C ALA A 159 -7.30 -3.10 -16.47
N LEU A 160 -7.64 -2.02 -15.76
CA LEU A 160 -8.98 -1.74 -15.26
C LEU A 160 -9.94 -1.29 -16.35
N ARG A 161 -11.18 -1.76 -16.23
CA ARG A 161 -12.33 -1.40 -17.06
C ARG A 161 -13.34 -0.59 -16.24
N GLU A 162 -14.20 0.16 -16.92
CA GLU A 162 -15.38 0.75 -16.30
C GLU A 162 -16.33 -0.36 -15.85
N GLY A 163 -16.91 -0.23 -14.66
CA GLY A 163 -17.77 -1.25 -14.07
C GLY A 163 -16.98 -2.43 -13.54
N ASP A 164 -17.38 -3.64 -13.89
CA ASP A 164 -16.92 -4.86 -13.22
C ASP A 164 -15.53 -5.32 -13.65
N ASN A 165 -14.75 -5.71 -12.65
CA ASN A 165 -13.38 -6.15 -12.78
C ASN A 165 -13.13 -7.41 -11.95
N THR A 166 -12.22 -8.25 -12.43
CA THR A 166 -11.71 -9.41 -11.68
C THR A 166 -10.24 -9.19 -11.37
N LEU A 167 -9.88 -9.33 -10.10
CA LEU A 167 -8.52 -9.34 -9.60
C LEU A 167 -8.19 -10.75 -9.12
N ASN A 168 -7.05 -11.25 -9.56
CA ASN A 168 -6.47 -12.53 -9.16
C ASN A 168 -5.07 -12.25 -8.60
N ILE A 169 -4.79 -12.74 -7.39
CA ILE A 169 -3.47 -12.65 -6.76
C ILE A 169 -3.04 -14.06 -6.45
N LYS A 170 -2.08 -14.57 -7.23
CA LYS A 170 -1.42 -15.84 -6.92
C LYS A 170 -0.33 -15.56 -5.89
N VAL A 171 -0.45 -16.17 -4.72
CA VAL A 171 0.50 -16.10 -3.63
C VAL A 171 1.35 -17.37 -3.66
N GLU A 172 2.67 -17.21 -3.50
CA GLU A 172 3.61 -18.32 -3.46
C GLU A 172 4.51 -18.22 -2.22
N HIS A 173 4.55 -19.31 -1.46
CA HIS A 173 5.39 -19.49 -0.29
C HIS A 173 6.20 -20.79 -0.45
N PRO A 174 7.26 -20.80 -1.29
CA PRO A 174 8.03 -22.01 -1.51
C PRO A 174 8.94 -22.30 -0.31
N ALA A 175 9.32 -23.57 -0.16
CA ALA A 175 10.24 -24.00 0.89
C ALA A 175 11.70 -23.59 0.59
N MET A 176 12.54 -23.55 1.62
CA MET A 176 13.99 -23.39 1.54
C MET A 176 14.46 -22.14 0.77
N GLN A 177 13.76 -21.01 0.95
CA GLN A 177 14.16 -19.79 0.26
C GLN A 177 15.42 -19.19 0.89
N THR A 178 16.45 -19.03 0.08
CA THR A 178 17.72 -18.37 0.47
C THR A 178 17.89 -16.98 -0.16
N ASN A 179 17.00 -16.62 -1.10
CA ASN A 179 17.09 -15.42 -1.92
C ASN A 179 16.25 -14.24 -1.41
N ASN A 180 15.77 -14.30 -0.17
CA ASN A 180 15.04 -13.22 0.47
C ASN A 180 15.39 -13.14 1.97
N PRO A 181 15.18 -11.98 2.62
CA PRO A 181 15.59 -11.77 4.01
C PRO A 181 14.74 -12.53 5.04
N TRP A 182 13.72 -13.27 4.60
CA TRP A 182 12.75 -13.97 5.44
C TRP A 182 12.77 -15.48 5.15
N PRO A 183 13.90 -16.17 5.42
CA PRO A 183 13.99 -17.62 5.21
C PRO A 183 12.98 -18.36 6.12
N CYS A 184 12.48 -19.48 5.63
CA CYS A 184 11.73 -20.42 6.45
C CYS A 184 12.69 -21.10 7.45
N GLY A 185 12.30 -21.15 8.72
CA GLY A 185 13.13 -21.65 9.84
C GLY A 185 13.18 -23.16 9.97
#